data_AF-C3PJK3-F1
#
_entry.id   AF-C3PJK3-F1
#
_cell.length_a   1.000
_cell.length_b   1.000
_cell.length_c   1.000
_cell.angle_alpha   90.00
_cell.angle_beta   90.00
_cell.angle_gamma   90.00
#
_symmetry.space_group_name_H-M   'P 1'
#
loop_
_entity.id
_entity.type
_entity.pdbx_description
1 polymer ?
#
loop_
_entity_poly.entity_id
_entity_poly.type
_entity_poly.pdbx_seq_one_letter_code
_entity_poly.pdbx_strand_id
1 'polypeptide(L)'
;MGYWASLLSTKSDANEEIWRKYLRNAFPGQGSRKIVAALLTDLNVLRNRCAHQDSLLNVDPTVELKKILRLASWIDQDARLWLENLERVTKLAAQRTPKLNTAILGHADDSLFTFYQRVGAVILEASTPLAKVDYIGFYFSQKIVGIYPKVLDIEIASSWNKKTSDALKKSSDPEEKRLGKIMSHALSDPFVKSYPPENTYKVYHLSGSKHPSTLTTAEKQDIVHEASGRGSAFVKRPRYFQSSSLLAARVTSDLPSPSK
;
A
#
# COMPACT_ATOMS: atom_id res chain seq x y z
N MET A 1 3.00 -23.73 6.00
CA MET A 1 2.98 -22.32 6.48
C MET A 1 2.02 -22.09 7.64
N GLY A 2 0.87 -22.80 7.74
CA GLY A 2 -0.07 -22.62 8.86
C GLY A 2 0.52 -22.84 10.26
N TYR A 3 1.45 -23.78 10.43
CA TYR A 3 2.17 -23.99 11.70
C TYR A 3 2.95 -22.73 12.14
N TRP A 4 3.77 -22.17 11.24
CA TRP A 4 4.57 -20.97 11.55
C TRP A 4 3.71 -19.73 11.84
N ALA A 5 2.61 -19.55 11.10
CA ALA A 5 1.67 -18.47 11.37
C ALA A 5 0.97 -18.65 12.74
N SER A 6 0.63 -19.89 13.11
CA SER A 6 0.04 -20.21 14.42
C SER A 6 1.03 -20.00 15.57
N LEU A 7 2.27 -20.49 15.41
CA LEU A 7 3.34 -20.35 16.39
C LEU A 7 3.66 -18.88 16.69
N LEU A 8 3.67 -18.03 15.66
CA LEU A 8 3.96 -16.60 15.82
C LEU A 8 2.71 -15.77 16.14
N SER A 9 1.52 -16.37 16.16
CA SER A 9 0.27 -15.67 16.44
C SER A 9 0.22 -15.08 17.85
N THR A 10 -0.13 -13.80 17.96
CA THR A 10 -0.20 -13.07 19.23
C THR A 10 -1.40 -13.46 20.11
N LYS A 11 -2.09 -14.56 19.80
CA LYS A 11 -3.33 -15.00 20.49
C LYS A 11 -3.08 -15.88 21.70
N SER A 12 -1.86 -16.37 21.90
CA SER A 12 -1.50 -17.29 22.99
C SER A 12 -0.29 -16.78 23.77
N ASP A 13 -0.42 -16.76 25.10
CA ASP A 13 0.63 -16.36 26.04
C ASP A 13 1.81 -17.34 26.03
N ALA A 14 1.55 -18.64 25.84
CA ALA A 14 2.61 -19.65 25.71
C ALA A 14 3.55 -19.35 24.52
N ASN A 15 2.99 -18.85 23.43
CA ASN A 15 3.77 -18.48 22.26
C ASN A 15 4.59 -17.18 22.48
N GLU A 16 4.23 -16.34 23.46
CA GLU A 16 5.00 -15.15 23.82
C GLU A 16 6.30 -15.50 24.53
N GLU A 17 6.25 -16.52 25.40
CA GLU A 17 7.44 -17.02 26.07
C GLU A 17 8.43 -17.64 25.05
N ILE A 18 7.92 -18.43 24.10
CA ILE A 18 8.71 -19.01 23.01
C ILE A 18 9.33 -17.90 22.13
N TRP A 19 8.57 -16.84 21.84
CA TRP A 19 9.10 -15.69 21.10
C TRP A 19 10.27 -15.04 21.83
N ARG A 20 10.08 -14.69 23.10
CA ARG A 20 11.10 -13.97 23.89
C ARG A 20 12.35 -14.80 24.11
N LYS A 21 12.22 -16.10 24.35
CA LYS A 21 13.34 -16.99 24.68
C LYS A 21 14.10 -17.46 23.43
N TYR A 22 13.42 -17.77 22.33
CA TYR A 22 14.02 -18.50 21.22
C TYR A 22 13.82 -17.82 19.85
N LEU A 23 12.58 -17.48 19.48
CA LEU A 23 12.29 -17.11 18.09
C LEU A 23 12.70 -15.68 17.71
N ARG A 24 12.76 -14.74 18.67
CA ARG A 24 13.16 -13.36 18.40
C ARG A 24 14.55 -13.29 17.74
N ASN A 25 15.45 -14.20 18.11
CA ASN A 25 16.81 -14.24 17.58
C ASN A 25 16.87 -14.72 16.12
N ALA A 26 15.82 -15.40 15.63
CA ALA A 26 15.70 -15.76 14.22
C ALA A 26 15.24 -14.59 13.33
N PHE A 27 14.84 -13.46 13.93
CA PHE A 27 14.43 -12.24 13.23
C PHE A 27 15.25 -11.02 13.72
N PRO A 28 16.59 -11.04 13.60
CA PRO A 28 17.44 -9.95 14.11
C PRO A 28 17.07 -8.57 13.55
N GLY A 29 16.53 -8.49 12.33
CA GLY A 29 16.10 -7.25 11.69
C GLY A 29 14.75 -6.71 12.17
N GLN A 30 13.98 -7.46 12.97
CA GLN A 30 12.68 -7.03 13.49
C GLN A 30 12.36 -7.63 14.87
N GLY A 31 12.43 -6.78 15.90
CA GLY A 31 12.15 -7.19 17.28
C GLY A 31 10.67 -7.33 17.65
N SER A 32 9.75 -6.83 16.82
CA SER A 32 8.31 -6.89 17.09
C SER A 32 7.68 -8.16 16.54
N ARG A 33 7.23 -9.03 17.44
CA ARG A 33 6.48 -10.24 17.11
C ARG A 33 5.24 -9.97 16.28
N LYS A 34 4.46 -8.93 16.65
CA LYS A 34 3.21 -8.58 15.98
C LYS A 34 3.43 -8.21 14.51
N ILE A 35 4.52 -7.48 14.23
CA ILE A 35 4.90 -7.11 12.86
C ILE A 35 5.28 -8.36 12.05
N VAL A 36 6.13 -9.23 12.61
CA VAL A 36 6.55 -10.48 11.94
C VAL A 36 5.35 -11.40 11.69
N ALA A 37 4.49 -11.57 12.68
CA ALA A 37 3.29 -12.40 12.59
C ALA A 37 2.31 -11.88 11.54
N ALA A 38 2.15 -10.56 11.40
CA ALA A 38 1.29 -9.96 10.39
C ALA A 38 1.76 -10.30 8.97
N LEU A 39 3.04 -10.07 8.63
CA LEU A 39 3.56 -10.41 7.30
C LEU A 39 3.57 -11.91 7.00
N LEU A 40 3.84 -12.76 8.01
CA LEU A 40 3.72 -14.20 7.84
C LEU A 40 2.29 -14.67 7.60
N THR A 41 1.32 -14.00 8.23
CA THR A 41 -0.11 -14.28 8.00
C THR A 41 -0.48 -13.90 6.57
N ASP A 42 -0.07 -12.72 6.10
CA ASP A 42 -0.26 -12.27 4.71
C ASP A 42 0.34 -13.29 3.72
N LEU A 43 1.58 -13.74 3.95
CA LEU A 43 2.25 -14.75 3.12
C LEU A 43 1.51 -16.10 3.14
N ASN A 44 1.00 -16.53 4.29
CA ASN A 44 0.22 -17.76 4.40
C ASN A 44 -1.11 -17.66 3.63
N VAL A 45 -1.78 -16.50 3.70
CA VAL A 45 -3.00 -16.21 2.91
C VAL A 45 -2.69 -16.25 1.41
N LEU A 46 -1.63 -15.56 0.97
CA LEU A 46 -1.20 -15.56 -0.43
C LEU A 46 -0.90 -16.98 -0.92
N ARG A 47 -0.09 -17.74 -0.16
CA ARG A 47 0.24 -19.14 -0.50
C ARG A 47 -1.00 -20.00 -0.62
N ASN A 48 -1.97 -19.83 0.28
CA ASN A 48 -3.22 -20.61 0.24
C ASN A 48 -4.03 -20.27 -1.00
N ARG A 49 -4.16 -18.99 -1.36
CA ARG A 49 -4.84 -18.57 -2.60
C ARG A 49 -4.18 -19.17 -3.83
N CYS A 50 -2.85 -19.15 -3.90
CA CYS A 50 -2.12 -19.79 -4.99
C CYS A 50 -2.36 -21.31 -5.03
N ALA A 51 -2.33 -21.98 -3.88
CA ALA A 51 -2.55 -23.43 -3.79
C ALA A 51 -3.99 -23.84 -4.16
N HIS A 52 -4.98 -23.00 -3.85
CA HIS A 52 -6.38 -23.22 -4.19
C HIS A 52 -6.78 -22.66 -5.56
N GLN A 53 -5.84 -22.08 -6.32
CA GLN A 53 -6.10 -21.43 -7.61
C GLN A 53 -7.15 -20.31 -7.52
N ASP A 54 -7.21 -19.63 -6.38
CA ASP A 54 -8.10 -18.49 -6.18
C ASP A 54 -7.70 -17.31 -7.07
N SER A 55 -8.67 -16.45 -7.39
CA SER A 55 -8.43 -15.23 -8.17
C SER A 55 -7.44 -14.30 -7.45
N LEU A 56 -6.40 -13.86 -8.15
CA LEU A 56 -5.41 -12.86 -7.68
C LEU A 56 -5.61 -11.48 -8.34
N LEU A 57 -6.81 -11.20 -8.89
CA LEU A 57 -7.06 -9.95 -9.61
C LEU A 57 -6.92 -8.70 -8.73
N ASN A 58 -7.29 -8.81 -7.45
CA ASN A 58 -7.22 -7.71 -6.48
C ASN A 58 -5.91 -7.69 -5.66
N VAL A 59 -4.89 -8.41 -6.11
CA VAL A 59 -3.57 -8.48 -5.48
C VAL A 59 -2.55 -7.86 -6.40
N ASP A 60 -1.76 -6.93 -5.88
CA ASP A 60 -0.56 -6.48 -6.58
C ASP A 60 0.60 -7.46 -6.29
N PRO A 61 1.04 -8.27 -7.28
CA PRO A 61 2.11 -9.24 -7.07
C PRO A 61 3.45 -8.59 -6.71
N THR A 62 3.67 -7.33 -7.11
CA THR A 62 4.88 -6.56 -6.79
C THR A 62 4.94 -6.24 -5.30
N VAL A 63 3.80 -5.86 -4.73
CA VAL A 63 3.66 -5.60 -3.29
C VAL A 63 3.91 -6.87 -2.49
N GLU A 64 3.33 -7.98 -2.91
CA GLU A 64 3.50 -9.26 -2.22
C GLU A 64 4.94 -9.77 -2.29
N LEU A 65 5.62 -9.61 -3.43
CA LEU A 65 7.06 -9.88 -3.52
C LEU A 65 7.84 -9.01 -2.52
N LYS A 66 7.60 -7.70 -2.48
CA LYS A 66 8.30 -6.80 -1.55
C LYS A 66 8.05 -7.17 -0.08
N LYS A 67 6.87 -7.67 0.28
CA LYS A 67 6.59 -8.22 1.63
C LYS A 67 7.42 -9.47 1.92
N ILE A 68 7.54 -10.40 0.97
CA ILE A 68 8.35 -11.61 1.11
C ILE A 68 9.83 -11.25 1.29
N LEU A 69 10.36 -10.37 0.45
CA LEU A 69 11.74 -9.90 0.52
C LEU A 69 12.02 -9.17 1.84
N ARG A 70 11.05 -8.39 2.34
CA ARG A 70 11.14 -7.73 3.64
C ARG A 70 11.23 -8.74 4.77
N LEU A 71 10.37 -9.77 4.76
CA LEU A 71 10.42 -10.84 5.75
C LEU A 71 11.77 -11.59 5.72
N ALA A 72 12.28 -11.88 4.52
CA ALA A 72 13.59 -12.50 4.36
C ALA A 72 14.71 -11.64 4.96
N SER A 73 14.70 -10.32 4.71
CA SER A 73 15.71 -9.40 5.27
C SER A 73 15.73 -9.33 6.79
N TRP A 74 14.61 -9.67 7.45
CA TRP A 74 14.58 -9.72 8.90
C TRP A 74 15.28 -10.95 9.46
N ILE A 75 15.35 -12.03 8.68
CA ILE A 75 16.06 -13.26 9.04
C ILE A 75 17.53 -13.11 8.68
N ASP A 76 17.81 -12.83 7.40
CA ASP A 76 19.14 -12.73 6.83
C ASP A 76 19.11 -11.87 5.56
N GLN A 77 20.03 -10.90 5.47
CA GLN A 77 20.14 -10.01 4.32
C GLN A 77 20.62 -10.76 3.06
N ASP A 78 21.50 -11.77 3.20
CA ASP A 78 21.98 -12.57 2.08
C ASP A 78 20.87 -13.46 1.52
N ALA A 79 19.98 -13.97 2.38
CA ALA A 79 18.81 -14.70 1.95
C ALA A 79 17.84 -13.82 1.13
N ARG A 80 17.67 -12.55 1.52
CA ARG A 80 16.92 -11.58 0.71
C ARG A 80 17.57 -11.39 -0.67
N LEU A 81 18.88 -11.11 -0.71
CA LEU A 81 19.59 -10.88 -1.97
C LEU A 81 19.54 -12.11 -2.89
N TRP A 82 19.66 -13.31 -2.32
CA TRP A 82 19.50 -14.56 -3.05
C TRP A 82 18.09 -14.70 -3.65
N LEU A 83 17.04 -14.41 -2.88
CA LEU A 83 15.66 -14.42 -3.39
C LEU A 83 15.43 -13.36 -4.48
N GLU A 84 15.95 -12.15 -4.30
CA GLU A 84 15.88 -11.06 -5.31
C GLU A 84 16.51 -11.48 -6.65
N ASN A 85 17.59 -12.27 -6.62
CA ASN A 85 18.25 -12.74 -7.84
C ASN A 85 17.51 -13.89 -8.56
N LEU A 86 16.62 -14.60 -7.87
CA LEU A 86 15.88 -15.74 -8.42
C LEU A 86 14.44 -15.42 -8.82
N GLU A 87 13.88 -14.34 -8.29
CA GLU A 87 12.48 -14.02 -8.50
C GLU A 87 12.18 -13.65 -9.96
N ARG A 88 11.00 -14.05 -10.45
CA ARG A 88 10.49 -13.72 -11.79
C ARG A 88 9.26 -12.82 -11.75
N VAL A 89 8.75 -12.53 -10.56
CA VAL A 89 7.53 -11.78 -10.31
C VAL A 89 7.66 -10.36 -10.85
N THR A 90 8.79 -9.68 -10.66
CA THR A 90 9.02 -8.31 -11.18
C THR A 90 8.87 -8.27 -12.69
N LYS A 91 9.55 -9.17 -13.41
CA LYS A 91 9.49 -9.25 -14.88
C LYS A 91 8.07 -9.57 -15.37
N LEU A 92 7.41 -10.55 -14.75
CA LEU A 92 6.05 -10.95 -15.15
C LEU A 92 5.01 -9.87 -14.81
N ALA A 93 5.16 -9.19 -13.68
CA ALA A 93 4.30 -8.09 -13.29
C ALA A 93 4.44 -6.94 -14.28
N ALA A 94 5.65 -6.58 -14.71
CA ALA A 94 5.87 -5.52 -15.70
C ALA A 94 5.20 -5.80 -17.06
N GLN A 95 5.08 -7.07 -17.45
CA GLN A 95 4.38 -7.48 -18.67
C GLN A 95 2.86 -7.41 -18.56
N ARG A 96 2.32 -7.29 -17.33
CA ARG A 96 0.89 -7.22 -17.08
C ARG A 96 0.42 -5.77 -17.09
N THR A 97 -0.25 -5.36 -18.16
CA THR A 97 -0.97 -4.09 -18.23
C THR A 97 -2.35 -4.23 -17.59
N PRO A 98 -2.66 -3.51 -16.50
CA PRO A 98 -3.97 -3.58 -15.88
C PRO A 98 -5.02 -2.96 -16.80
N LYS A 99 -6.12 -3.68 -17.06
CA LYS A 99 -7.24 -3.15 -17.87
C LYS A 99 -7.83 -1.91 -17.21
N LEU A 100 -8.03 -1.96 -15.89
CA LEU A 100 -8.43 -0.83 -15.05
C LEU A 100 -7.18 -0.34 -14.33
N ASN A 101 -6.57 0.71 -14.84
CA ASN A 101 -5.23 1.17 -14.42
C ASN A 101 -5.26 2.31 -13.40
N THR A 102 -6.44 2.75 -12.96
CA THR A 102 -6.59 3.82 -11.98
C THR A 102 -7.44 3.37 -10.81
N ALA A 103 -6.92 3.50 -9.58
CA ALA A 103 -7.68 3.26 -8.34
C ALA A 103 -8.15 4.58 -7.72
N ILE A 104 -9.45 4.72 -7.48
CA ILE A 104 -10.05 5.85 -6.77
C ILE A 104 -10.17 5.51 -5.29
N LEU A 105 -9.44 6.24 -4.45
CA LEU A 105 -9.45 6.10 -3.00
C LEU A 105 -10.42 7.11 -2.39
N GLY A 106 -11.39 6.60 -1.63
CA GLY A 106 -12.38 7.41 -0.93
C GLY A 106 -11.92 7.77 0.47
N HIS A 107 -12.10 9.03 0.86
CA HIS A 107 -11.95 9.49 2.24
C HIS A 107 -13.14 10.36 2.65
N ALA A 108 -13.37 10.52 3.95
CA ALA A 108 -14.50 11.30 4.48
C ALA A 108 -14.36 12.80 4.16
N ASP A 109 -13.13 13.28 4.09
CA ASP A 109 -12.72 14.65 3.82
C ASP A 109 -11.50 14.69 2.87
N ASP A 110 -10.93 15.86 2.65
CA ASP A 110 -9.78 16.08 1.76
C ASP A 110 -8.43 15.69 2.36
N SER A 111 -8.36 15.17 3.59
CA SER A 111 -7.10 14.91 4.32
C SER A 111 -6.13 14.01 3.55
N LEU A 112 -6.64 12.95 2.92
CA LEU A 112 -5.83 12.04 2.10
C LEU A 112 -5.19 12.76 0.90
N PHE A 113 -5.96 13.64 0.25
CA PHE A 113 -5.48 14.41 -0.89
C PHE A 113 -4.48 15.49 -0.47
N THR A 114 -4.77 16.21 0.62
CA THR A 114 -3.88 17.21 1.21
C THR A 114 -2.55 16.58 1.66
N PHE A 115 -2.59 15.39 2.26
CA PHE A 115 -1.39 14.63 2.60
C PHE A 115 -0.57 14.29 1.35
N TYR A 116 -1.20 13.73 0.32
CA TYR A 116 -0.55 13.48 -0.98
C TYR A 116 0.08 14.75 -1.56
N GLN A 117 -0.62 15.88 -1.57
CA GLN A 117 -0.09 17.13 -2.13
C GLN A 117 1.18 17.61 -1.40
N ARG A 118 1.30 17.32 -0.11
CA ARG A 118 2.44 17.72 0.71
C ARG A 118 3.65 16.80 0.54
N VAL A 119 3.44 15.48 0.53
CA VAL A 119 4.55 14.51 0.58
C VAL A 119 4.74 13.69 -0.69
N GLY A 120 3.83 13.79 -1.66
CA GLY A 120 3.87 13.01 -2.89
C GLY A 120 3.68 11.51 -2.64
N ALA A 121 2.89 11.13 -1.64
CA ALA A 121 2.68 9.73 -1.29
C ALA A 121 1.30 9.45 -0.72
N VAL A 122 0.87 8.19 -0.85
CA VAL A 122 -0.30 7.62 -0.18
C VAL A 122 0.15 6.46 0.70
N ILE A 123 -0.35 6.41 1.93
CA ILE A 123 -0.02 5.35 2.89
C ILE A 123 -1.28 4.51 3.11
N LEU A 124 -1.15 3.20 2.94
CA LEU A 124 -2.21 2.23 3.23
C LEU A 124 -1.66 1.16 4.15
N GLU A 125 -2.50 0.57 5.01
CA GLU A 125 -2.08 -0.62 5.76
C GLU A 125 -1.71 -1.75 4.78
N ALA A 126 -0.67 -2.52 5.10
CA ALA A 126 -0.17 -3.57 4.23
C ALA A 126 -1.22 -4.65 3.90
N SER A 127 -2.14 -4.88 4.83
CA SER A 127 -3.28 -5.79 4.70
C SER A 127 -4.39 -5.25 3.78
N THR A 128 -4.45 -3.93 3.53
CA THR A 128 -5.49 -3.31 2.70
C THR A 128 -5.36 -3.78 1.25
N PRO A 129 -6.34 -4.51 0.69
CA PRO A 129 -6.26 -4.97 -0.69
C PRO A 129 -6.27 -3.78 -1.67
N LEU A 130 -5.32 -3.78 -2.59
CA LEU A 130 -5.30 -2.86 -3.73
C LEU A 130 -4.73 -3.63 -4.92
N ALA A 131 -5.46 -3.65 -6.03
CA ALA A 131 -4.98 -4.24 -7.27
C ALA A 131 -3.79 -3.44 -7.81
N LYS A 132 -3.00 -4.08 -8.67
CA LYS A 132 -1.97 -3.38 -9.43
C LYS A 132 -2.62 -2.30 -10.32
N VAL A 133 -2.24 -1.05 -10.11
CA VAL A 133 -2.69 0.12 -10.87
C VAL A 133 -1.51 1.03 -11.20
N ASP A 134 -1.64 1.80 -12.27
CA ASP A 134 -0.63 2.78 -12.68
C ASP A 134 -0.89 4.15 -12.05
N TYR A 135 -2.15 4.45 -11.71
CA TYR A 135 -2.57 5.75 -11.19
C TYR A 135 -3.45 5.62 -9.95
N ILE A 136 -3.39 6.63 -9.09
CA ILE A 136 -4.29 6.78 -7.94
C ILE A 136 -5.09 8.07 -8.11
N GLY A 137 -6.40 8.02 -7.87
CA GLY A 137 -7.28 9.18 -7.77
C GLY A 137 -7.90 9.29 -6.38
N PHE A 138 -8.47 10.46 -6.09
CA PHE A 138 -8.98 10.81 -4.77
C PHE A 138 -10.46 11.16 -4.86
N TYR A 139 -11.25 10.64 -3.92
CA TYR A 139 -12.68 10.94 -3.80
C TYR A 139 -13.00 11.42 -2.39
N PHE A 140 -13.59 12.59 -2.30
CA PHE A 140 -14.14 13.18 -1.07
C PHE A 140 -15.18 14.23 -1.46
N SER A 141 -16.03 14.66 -0.52
CA SER A 141 -17.03 15.71 -0.75
C SER A 141 -17.86 15.55 -2.04
N GLN A 142 -18.29 14.31 -2.32
CA GLN A 142 -19.08 13.95 -3.51
C GLN A 142 -18.42 14.27 -4.86
N LYS A 143 -17.08 14.19 -4.94
CA LYS A 143 -16.37 14.39 -6.19
C LYS A 143 -15.10 13.56 -6.28
N ILE A 144 -14.73 13.18 -7.50
CA ILE A 144 -13.38 12.68 -7.81
C ILE A 144 -12.54 13.89 -8.21
N VAL A 145 -11.40 14.07 -7.56
CA VAL A 145 -10.48 15.16 -7.92
C VAL A 145 -9.91 14.90 -9.31
N GLY A 146 -9.89 15.93 -10.16
CA GLY A 146 -9.41 15.89 -11.55
C GLY A 146 -7.90 15.69 -11.72
N ILE A 147 -7.22 15.02 -10.79
CA ILE A 147 -5.78 14.76 -10.77
C ILE A 147 -5.54 13.29 -10.41
N TYR A 148 -4.79 12.60 -11.26
CA TYR A 148 -4.44 11.18 -11.13
C TYR A 148 -2.91 11.02 -11.19
N PRO A 149 -2.21 11.17 -10.04
CA PRO A 149 -0.78 10.88 -9.97
C PRO A 149 -0.46 9.43 -10.35
N LYS A 150 0.67 9.27 -11.04
CA LYS A 150 1.25 7.97 -11.37
C LYS A 150 1.91 7.36 -10.15
N VAL A 151 1.71 6.06 -9.94
CA VAL A 151 2.47 5.24 -9.00
C VAL A 151 3.89 5.07 -9.56
N LEU A 152 4.87 5.66 -8.88
CA LEU A 152 6.27 5.61 -9.27
C LEU A 152 6.97 4.41 -8.63
N ASP A 153 6.68 4.17 -7.35
CA ASP A 153 7.19 3.03 -6.60
C ASP A 153 6.29 2.72 -5.39
N ILE A 154 6.45 1.55 -4.80
CA ILE A 154 5.73 1.12 -3.60
C ILE A 154 6.71 0.54 -2.59
N GLU A 155 6.83 1.13 -1.41
CA GLU A 155 7.71 0.61 -0.35
C GLU A 155 6.89 -0.08 0.76
N ILE A 156 7.45 -1.13 1.36
CA ILE A 156 6.86 -1.81 2.53
C ILE A 156 7.59 -1.34 3.79
N ALA A 157 6.91 -0.54 4.58
CA ALA A 157 7.46 0.10 5.76
C ALA A 157 6.82 -0.46 7.04
N SER A 158 7.64 -0.74 8.04
CA SER A 158 7.21 -1.25 9.35
C SER A 158 7.83 -0.39 10.45
N SER A 159 7.42 -0.62 11.70
CA SER A 159 7.97 0.08 12.87
C SER A 159 7.77 1.59 12.75
N TRP A 160 6.51 2.01 12.61
CA TRP A 160 6.12 3.37 12.29
C TRP A 160 6.27 4.31 13.50
N ASN A 161 7.50 4.76 13.75
CA ASN A 161 7.84 5.58 14.92
C ASN A 161 8.97 6.57 14.63
N LYS A 162 9.18 7.52 15.55
CA LYS A 162 10.17 8.59 15.42
C LYS A 162 11.61 8.07 15.27
N LYS A 163 11.97 7.03 16.03
CA LYS A 163 13.32 6.43 15.98
C LYS A 163 13.63 5.89 14.58
N THR A 164 12.70 5.14 13.98
CA THR A 164 12.85 4.61 12.62
C THR A 164 12.94 5.74 11.60
N SER A 165 12.06 6.73 11.69
CA SER A 165 12.08 7.90 10.80
C SER A 165 13.41 8.66 10.86
N ASP A 166 13.95 8.89 12.07
CA ASP A 166 15.22 9.59 12.26
C ASP A 166 16.42 8.78 11.76
N ALA A 167 16.39 7.45 11.88
CA ALA A 167 17.41 6.57 11.31
C ALA A 167 17.39 6.60 9.77
N LEU A 168 16.21 6.44 9.16
CA LEU A 168 16.04 6.45 7.71
C LEU A 168 16.45 7.79 7.07
N LYS A 169 16.14 8.92 7.72
CA LYS A 169 16.60 10.26 7.26
C LYS A 169 18.12 10.41 7.23
N LYS A 170 18.85 9.63 8.03
CA LYS A 170 20.32 9.62 8.10
C LYS A 170 20.97 8.57 7.20
N SER A 171 20.20 7.68 6.59
CA SER A 171 20.72 6.67 5.64
C SER A 171 21.47 7.34 4.50
N SER A 172 22.40 6.64 3.84
CA SER A 172 23.00 7.10 2.58
C SER A 172 22.09 6.86 1.38
N ASP A 173 21.14 5.92 1.49
CA ASP A 173 20.21 5.55 0.43
C ASP A 173 19.15 6.65 0.21
N PRO A 174 19.03 7.23 -1.00
CA PRO A 174 18.00 8.21 -1.33
C PRO A 174 16.56 7.73 -1.08
N GLU A 175 16.25 6.45 -1.30
CA GLU A 175 14.92 5.88 -1.09
C GLU A 175 14.58 5.82 0.40
N GLU A 176 15.52 5.34 1.21
CA GLU A 176 15.37 5.34 2.67
C GLU A 176 15.25 6.76 3.24
N LYS A 177 16.06 7.72 2.74
CA LYS A 177 15.94 9.13 3.12
C LYS A 177 14.54 9.68 2.80
N ARG A 178 13.99 9.35 1.64
CA ARG A 178 12.64 9.76 1.20
C ARG A 178 11.59 9.17 2.13
N LEU A 179 11.65 7.87 2.41
CA LEU A 179 10.75 7.20 3.35
C LEU A 179 10.82 7.83 4.75
N GLY A 180 12.02 8.10 5.25
CA GLY A 180 12.23 8.75 6.54
C GLY A 180 11.55 10.12 6.65
N LYS A 181 11.58 10.93 5.57
CA LYS A 181 10.87 12.22 5.49
C LYS A 181 9.36 12.04 5.50
N ILE A 182 8.83 11.10 4.70
CA ILE A 182 7.39 10.79 4.66
C ILE A 182 6.90 10.34 6.04
N MET A 183 7.60 9.39 6.68
CA MET A 183 7.30 8.93 8.03
C MET A 183 7.34 10.08 9.04
N SER A 184 8.32 10.98 8.94
CA SER A 184 8.44 12.13 9.83
C SER A 184 7.22 13.05 9.73
N HIS A 185 6.73 13.29 8.52
CA HIS A 185 5.54 14.10 8.28
C HIS A 185 4.28 13.37 8.79
N ALA A 186 4.12 12.10 8.42
CA ALA A 186 3.01 11.24 8.84
C ALA A 186 2.84 11.19 10.37
N LEU A 187 3.93 11.10 11.14
CA LEU A 187 3.89 11.08 12.60
C LEU A 187 3.43 12.41 13.23
N SER A 188 3.53 13.51 12.48
CA SER A 188 3.07 14.84 12.90
C SER A 188 1.70 15.22 12.36
N ASP A 189 1.25 14.59 11.28
CA ASP A 189 0.02 14.91 10.59
C ASP A 189 -1.20 14.29 11.30
N PRO A 190 -2.24 15.06 11.69
CA PRO A 190 -3.41 14.53 12.40
C PRO A 190 -4.11 13.36 11.71
N PHE A 191 -4.14 13.34 10.37
CA PHE A 191 -4.76 12.28 9.59
C PHE A 191 -4.02 10.95 9.76
N VAL A 192 -2.68 10.99 9.71
CA VAL A 192 -1.84 9.78 9.74
C VAL A 192 -1.32 9.47 11.14
N LYS A 193 -1.35 10.41 12.09
CA LYS A 193 -0.89 10.21 13.47
C LYS A 193 -1.66 9.11 14.21
N SER A 194 -2.87 8.81 13.76
CA SER A 194 -3.70 7.70 14.28
C SER A 194 -3.17 6.31 13.89
N TYR A 195 -2.18 6.22 13.01
CA TYR A 195 -1.70 4.96 12.44
C TYR A 195 -0.93 4.17 13.51
N PRO A 196 -1.35 2.92 13.82
CA PRO A 196 -0.69 2.11 14.84
C PRO A 196 0.80 1.84 14.51
N PRO A 197 1.75 2.17 15.41
CA PRO A 197 3.18 2.03 15.16
C PRO A 197 3.61 0.57 14.89
N GLU A 198 2.82 -0.39 15.37
CA GLU A 198 3.04 -1.82 15.24
C GLU A 198 2.48 -2.44 13.95
N ASN A 199 1.86 -1.65 13.07
CA ASN A 199 1.40 -2.13 11.78
C ASN A 199 2.52 -2.02 10.73
N THR A 200 2.30 -2.73 9.63
CA THR A 200 3.10 -2.58 8.40
C THR A 200 2.25 -1.84 7.37
N TYR A 201 2.90 -0.97 6.61
CA TYR A 201 2.27 -0.07 5.67
C TYR A 201 2.88 -0.20 4.28
N LYS A 202 2.05 0.00 3.27
CA LYS A 202 2.44 0.23 1.89
C LYS A 202 2.50 1.74 1.67
N VAL A 203 3.65 2.23 1.26
CA VAL A 203 3.86 3.63 0.91
C VAL A 203 3.93 3.70 -0.61
N TYR A 204 2.85 4.16 -1.22
CA TYR A 204 2.79 4.43 -2.66
C TYR A 204 3.43 5.79 -2.90
N HIS A 205 4.57 5.80 -3.57
CA HIS A 205 5.25 7.01 -4.02
C HIS A 205 4.61 7.47 -5.31
N LEU A 206 4.11 8.70 -5.31
CA LEU A 206 3.26 9.24 -6.35
C LEU A 206 3.96 10.39 -7.07
N SER A 207 3.71 10.50 -8.37
CA SER A 207 4.18 11.66 -9.13
C SER A 207 3.50 12.94 -8.62
N GLY A 208 4.25 14.04 -8.53
CA GLY A 208 3.70 15.32 -8.05
C GLY A 208 2.69 15.93 -9.03
N SER A 209 1.89 16.90 -8.58
CA SER A 209 0.81 17.51 -9.38
C SER A 209 1.27 18.18 -10.69
N LYS A 210 2.54 18.59 -10.78
CA LYS A 210 3.15 19.20 -11.98
C LYS A 210 4.04 18.23 -12.76
N HIS A 211 4.15 16.98 -12.32
CA HIS A 211 4.99 15.99 -12.97
C HIS A 211 4.36 15.56 -14.32
N PRO A 212 5.13 15.43 -15.42
CA PRO A 212 4.59 15.05 -16.73
C PRO A 212 3.77 13.75 -16.75
N SER A 213 4.13 12.80 -15.88
CA SER A 213 3.41 11.53 -15.74
C SER A 213 2.10 11.62 -14.95
N THR A 214 1.77 12.76 -14.34
CA THR A 214 0.49 12.95 -13.63
C THR A 214 -0.59 13.29 -14.66
N LEU A 215 -1.67 12.51 -14.67
CA LEU A 215 -2.79 12.80 -15.55
C LEU A 215 -3.73 13.81 -14.88
N THR A 216 -4.32 14.70 -15.67
CA THR A 216 -5.34 15.65 -15.21
C THR A 216 -6.47 15.71 -16.20
N THR A 217 -7.70 15.88 -15.72
CA THR A 217 -8.84 16.20 -16.58
C THR A 217 -8.63 17.52 -17.33
N ALA A 218 -9.41 17.75 -18.38
CA ALA A 218 -9.43 19.05 -19.06
C ALA A 218 -9.70 20.15 -18.04
N GLU A 219 -8.87 21.21 -18.07
CA GLU A 219 -8.94 22.35 -17.13
C GLU A 219 -8.84 21.97 -15.64
N LYS A 220 -8.40 20.74 -15.30
CA LYS A 220 -8.39 20.19 -13.94
C LYS A 220 -9.77 20.16 -13.28
N GLN A 221 -10.82 19.99 -14.08
CA GLN A 221 -12.18 19.89 -13.60
C GLN A 221 -12.40 18.61 -12.78
N ASP A 222 -13.02 18.73 -11.62
CA ASP A 222 -13.42 17.60 -10.78
C ASP A 222 -14.65 16.88 -11.38
N ILE A 223 -14.74 15.56 -11.17
CA ILE A 223 -15.89 14.74 -11.61
C ILE A 223 -16.90 14.69 -10.47
N VAL A 224 -18.07 15.30 -10.68
CA VAL A 224 -19.09 15.44 -9.63
C VAL A 224 -19.94 14.17 -9.49
N HIS A 225 -20.23 13.78 -8.25
CA HIS A 225 -21.18 12.73 -7.93
C HIS A 225 -22.54 13.35 -7.59
N GLU A 226 -23.48 13.27 -8.52
CA GLU A 226 -24.80 13.93 -8.40
C GLU A 226 -25.84 13.09 -7.62
N ALA A 227 -25.58 11.80 -7.41
CA ALA A 227 -26.52 10.95 -6.71
C ALA A 227 -26.55 11.27 -5.20
N SER A 228 -27.75 11.44 -4.65
CA SER A 228 -27.99 11.73 -3.23
C SER A 228 -28.91 10.67 -2.60
N GLY A 229 -28.91 10.58 -1.26
CA GLY A 229 -29.76 9.66 -0.51
C GLY A 229 -29.06 8.44 0.11
N ARG A 230 -29.83 7.51 0.69
CA ARG A 230 -29.31 6.34 1.42
C ARG A 230 -28.64 5.37 0.45
N GLY A 231 -27.32 5.20 0.54
CA GLY A 231 -26.53 4.37 -0.38
C GLY A 231 -25.76 5.14 -1.47
N SER A 232 -25.84 6.47 -1.48
CA SER A 232 -25.12 7.38 -2.40
C SER A 232 -23.60 7.46 -2.19
N ALA A 233 -23.03 6.69 -1.27
CA ALA A 233 -21.58 6.67 -1.08
C ALA A 233 -20.91 6.07 -2.31
N PHE A 234 -20.39 6.92 -3.20
CA PHE A 234 -19.70 6.50 -4.41
C PHE A 234 -18.55 5.54 -4.07
N VAL A 235 -17.69 5.83 -3.08
CA VAL A 235 -16.55 4.97 -2.74
C VAL A 235 -16.64 4.49 -1.28
N LYS A 236 -17.00 3.21 -1.08
CA LYS A 236 -16.81 2.50 0.22
C LYS A 236 -15.55 1.63 0.23
N ARG A 237 -15.09 1.22 -0.95
CA ARG A 237 -13.87 0.47 -1.24
C ARG A 237 -13.24 1.08 -2.47
N PRO A 238 -11.92 0.94 -2.69
CA PRO A 238 -11.27 1.44 -3.91
C PRO A 238 -12.05 1.03 -5.15
N ARG A 239 -12.39 1.99 -6.00
CA ARG A 239 -13.01 1.74 -7.31
C ARG A 239 -11.95 1.80 -8.39
N TYR A 240 -12.11 0.97 -9.42
CA TYR A 240 -11.13 0.87 -10.50
C TYR A 240 -11.75 1.32 -11.81
N PHE A 241 -11.02 2.17 -12.54
CA PHE A 241 -11.43 2.67 -13.85
C PHE A 241 -10.26 2.67 -14.82
N GLN A 242 -10.57 2.76 -16.11
CA GLN A 242 -9.56 3.16 -17.09
C GLN A 242 -9.30 4.66 -16.96
N SER A 243 -8.04 5.07 -17.02
CA SER A 243 -7.66 6.48 -16.97
C SER A 243 -8.33 7.28 -18.09
N SER A 244 -8.47 6.72 -19.29
CA SER A 244 -9.18 7.35 -20.42
C SER A 244 -10.63 7.70 -20.10
N SER A 245 -11.37 6.80 -19.44
CA SER A 245 -12.75 7.06 -19.02
C SER A 245 -12.85 8.18 -18.00
N LEU A 246 -11.90 8.22 -17.05
CA LEU A 246 -11.82 9.30 -16.06
C LEU A 246 -11.49 10.65 -16.67
N LEU A 247 -10.61 10.69 -17.69
CA LEU A 247 -10.24 11.93 -18.36
C LEU A 247 -11.37 12.52 -19.22
N ALA A 248 -12.30 11.69 -19.68
CA ALA A 248 -13.44 12.11 -20.51
C ALA A 248 -14.70 12.44 -19.69
N ALA A 249 -14.82 11.94 -18.46
CA ALA A 249 -16.00 12.10 -17.63
C ALA A 249 -16.09 13.50 -17.00
N ARG A 250 -17.32 14.01 -16.85
CA ARG A 250 -17.65 15.24 -16.11
C ARG A 250 -18.44 14.94 -14.85
N VAL A 251 -19.27 13.91 -14.91
CA VAL A 251 -20.05 13.40 -13.79
C VAL A 251 -19.80 11.91 -13.63
N THR A 252 -19.98 11.41 -12.41
CA THR A 252 -19.71 9.99 -12.12
C THR A 252 -20.63 9.01 -12.85
N SER A 253 -21.77 9.47 -13.37
CA SER A 253 -22.68 8.68 -14.23
C SER A 253 -22.12 8.44 -15.64
N ASP A 254 -21.15 9.24 -16.08
CA ASP A 254 -20.42 9.00 -17.34
C ASP A 254 -19.47 7.79 -17.24
N LEU A 255 -19.12 7.40 -16.01
CA LEU A 255 -18.18 6.32 -15.77
C LEU A 255 -18.86 4.97 -15.96
N PRO A 256 -18.18 3.99 -16.58
CA PRO A 256 -18.71 2.64 -16.68
C PRO A 256 -19.00 2.09 -15.28
N SER A 257 -20.05 1.28 -15.17
CA SER A 257 -20.40 0.66 -13.90
C SER A 257 -19.17 0.01 -13.27
N PRO A 258 -18.87 0.28 -11.98
CA PRO A 258 -17.68 -0.23 -11.34
C PRO A 258 -17.70 -1.76 -11.39
N SER A 259 -16.60 -2.38 -11.80
CA SER A 259 -16.43 -3.82 -11.59
C SER A 259 -16.40 -4.08 -10.08
N LYS A 260 -17.24 -5.02 -9.63
CA LYS A 260 -17.30 -5.45 -8.22
C LYS A 260 -16.00 -6.12 -7.77
#